data_AF-A0A4Y9JHR1-F1
#
_entry.id   AF-A0A4Y9JHR1-F1
#
_cell.length_a   1.000
_cell.length_b   1.000
_cell.length_c   1.000
_cell.angle_alpha   90.00
_cell.angle_beta   90.00
_cell.angle_gamma   90.00
#
_symmetry.space_group_name_H-M   'P 1'
#
loop_
_entity.id
_entity.type
_entity.pdbx_description
1 polymer ?
#
loop_
_entity_poly.entity_id
_entity_poly.type
_entity_poly.pdbx_seq_one_letter_code
_entity_poly.pdbx_strand_id
1 'polypeptide(L)' 'MELSEALAYVNSLGLNTETVDFSEFTDEQLLKTSITVDLLSLEEAKAFESELERRRLTKKYFLMRKPKYST' A
#
# COMPACT_ATOMS: atom_id res chain seq x y z
N MET A 1 15.41 -14.40 26.94
CA MET A 1 15.08 -13.06 26.42
C MET A 1 13.77 -12.66 27.03
N GLU A 2 13.81 -11.57 27.79
CA GLU A 2 12.58 -10.95 28.29
C GLU A 2 11.85 -10.24 27.15
N LEU A 3 10.53 -10.07 27.26
CA LEU A 3 9.70 -9.41 26.25
C LEU A 3 10.20 -7.99 25.93
N SER A 4 10.70 -7.28 26.95
CA SER A 4 11.30 -5.96 26.82
C SER A 4 12.57 -5.95 25.96
N GLU A 5 13.41 -6.97 26.08
CA GLU A 5 14.62 -7.12 25.26
C GLU A 5 14.28 -7.44 23.81
N ALA A 6 13.25 -8.27 23.57
CA ALA A 6 12.78 -8.59 22.23
C ALA A 6 12.22 -7.34 21.52
N LEU A 7 11.43 -6.51 22.21
CA LEU A 7 10.89 -5.27 21.65
C LEU A 7 11.96 -4.20 21.41
N ALA A 8 12.94 -4.08 22.32
CA ALA A 8 14.07 -3.16 22.15
C ALA A 8 14.94 -3.55 20.95
N TYR A 9 15.14 -4.86 20.72
CA TYR A 9 15.83 -5.36 19.54
C TYR A 9 15.06 -5.04 18.26
N VAL A 10 13.74 -5.30 18.22
CA VAL A 10 12.92 -4.96 17.03
C VAL A 10 12.97 -3.46 16.71
N ASN A 11 12.91 -2.60 17.73
CA ASN A 11 13.01 -1.14 17.54
C ASN A 11 14.40 -0.69 17.09
N SER A 12 15.48 -1.41 17.46
CA SER A 12 16.84 -1.08 17.04
C SER A 12 17.19 -1.56 15.64
N LEU A 13 16.37 -2.44 15.04
CA LEU A 13 16.56 -2.92 13.67
C LEU A 13 16.40 -1.83 12.61
N GLY A 14 15.93 -0.63 12.98
CA GLY A 14 15.75 0.47 12.03
C GLY A 14 14.90 0.05 10.83
N LEU A 15 13.92 -0.81 11.07
CA LEU A 15 12.95 -1.20 10.05
C LEU A 15 12.30 0.09 9.59
N ASN A 16 12.58 0.51 8.35
CA ASN A 16 12.02 1.73 7.78
C ASN A 16 10.49 1.64 7.90
N THR A 17 9.95 2.34 8.89
CA THR A 17 8.51 2.60 9.06
C THR A 17 8.08 3.76 8.16
N GLU A 18 8.87 4.08 7.13
CA GLU A 18 8.49 5.07 6.13
C GLU A 18 7.37 4.45 5.30
N THR A 19 6.14 4.66 5.79
CA THR A 19 4.93 4.36 5.05
C THR A 19 5.00 5.08 3.72
N VAL A 20 4.75 4.36 2.63
CA VAL A 20 4.78 4.95 1.29
C VAL A 20 3.80 6.12 1.21
N ASP A 21 4.30 7.32 0.86
CA ASP A 21 3.45 8.48 0.61
C ASP A 21 2.87 8.44 -0.81
N PHE A 22 1.63 7.96 -0.92
CA PHE A 22 0.92 7.86 -2.19
C PHE A 22 0.53 9.23 -2.78
N SER A 23 0.62 10.32 -2.03
CA SER A 23 0.32 11.66 -2.54
C SER A 23 1.34 12.12 -3.58
N GLU A 24 2.59 11.64 -3.49
CA GLU A 24 3.66 11.95 -4.44
C GLU A 24 3.54 11.16 -5.75
N PHE A 25 2.69 10.13 -5.78
CA PHE A 25 2.53 9.28 -6.95
C PHE A 25 1.75 10.02 -8.04
N THR A 26 2.13 9.78 -9.29
CA THR A 26 1.28 10.12 -10.44
C THR A 26 0.10 9.17 -10.54
N ASP A 27 -0.95 9.59 -11.24
CA ASP A 27 -2.13 8.76 -11.48
C ASP A 27 -1.76 7.43 -12.17
N GLU A 28 -0.78 7.43 -13.06
CA GLU A 28 -0.31 6.22 -13.73
C GLU A 28 0.40 5.26 -12.77
N GLN A 29 1.25 5.80 -11.88
CA GLN A 29 1.91 5.01 -10.85
C GLN A 29 0.89 4.40 -9.90
N LEU A 30 -0.07 5.20 -9.41
CA LEU A 30 -1.18 4.70 -8.58
C LEU A 30 -1.96 3.57 -9.26
N LEU A 31 -2.25 3.70 -10.56
CA LEU A 31 -2.99 2.68 -11.29
C LEU A 31 -2.21 1.36 -11.48
N LYS A 32 -0.87 1.43 -11.51
CA LYS A 32 0.02 0.27 -11.64
C LYS A 32 0.30 -0.42 -10.30
N THR A 33 0.32 0.32 -9.19
CA THR A 33 0.58 -0.21 -7.84
C THR A 33 -0.43 -1.28 -7.45
N SER A 34 0.03 -2.52 -7.25
CA SER A 34 -0.74 -3.68 -6.84
C SER A 34 -0.92 -3.75 -5.32
N ILE A 35 -2.14 -3.57 -4.81
CA ILE A 35 -2.46 -3.71 -3.37
C ILE A 35 -1.97 -5.04 -2.80
N THR A 36 -2.02 -6.13 -3.57
CA THR A 36 -1.70 -7.48 -3.08
C THR A 36 -0.22 -7.84 -3.13
N VAL A 37 0.62 -7.01 -3.77
CA VAL A 37 2.05 -7.31 -4.00
C VAL A 37 2.94 -6.18 -3.48
N ASP A 38 2.49 -4.93 -3.60
CA ASP A 38 3.31 -3.74 -3.39
C ASP A 38 3.03 -3.03 -2.06
N LEU A 39 1.97 -3.42 -1.33
CA LEU A 39 1.60 -2.83 -0.04
C LEU A 39 1.96 -3.80 1.09
N LEU A 40 2.75 -3.32 2.05
CA LEU A 40 3.38 -4.12 3.09
C LEU A 40 2.57 -4.11 4.40
N SER A 41 1.61 -3.20 4.53
CA SER A 41 0.74 -3.09 5.71
C SER A 41 -0.72 -2.70 5.40
N LEU A 42 -1.61 -2.96 6.37
CA LEU A 42 -3.02 -2.54 6.30
C LEU A 42 -3.18 -1.02 6.31
N GLU A 43 -2.24 -0.29 6.92
CA GLU A 43 -2.23 1.17 6.93
C GLU A 43 -1.90 1.73 5.55
N GLU A 44 -0.91 1.15 4.86
CA GLU A 44 -0.59 1.51 3.48
C GLU A 44 -1.72 1.17 2.52
N ALA A 45 -2.40 0.03 2.70
CA ALA A 45 -3.59 -0.33 1.94
C ALA A 45 -4.69 0.73 2.06
N LYS A 46 -4.97 1.21 3.28
CA LYS A 46 -5.96 2.26 3.52
C LYS A 46 -5.52 3.61 2.94
N ALA A 47 -4.25 3.98 3.09
CA ALA A 47 -3.71 5.22 2.54
C ALA A 47 -3.79 5.24 1.01
N PHE A 48 -3.44 4.11 0.38
CA PHE A 48 -3.52 3.93 -1.06
C PHE A 48 -4.97 3.97 -1.58
N GLU A 49 -5.91 3.29 -0.92
CA GLU A 49 -7.34 3.35 -1.28
C GLU A 49 -7.91 4.77 -1.14
N SER A 50 -7.54 5.48 -0.08
CA SER A 50 -7.95 6.86 0.16
C SER A 50 -7.46 7.79 -0.96
N GLU A 51 -6.23 7.59 -1.43
CA GLU A 51 -5.65 8.40 -2.50
C GLU A 51 -6.29 8.09 -3.87
N LEU A 52 -6.62 6.83 -4.15
CA LEU A 52 -7.40 6.46 -5.34
C LEU A 52 -8.78 7.12 -5.34
N GLU A 53 -9.46 7.14 -4.19
CA GLU A 53 -10.79 7.78 -4.06
C GLU A 53 -10.69 9.29 -4.21
N ARG A 54 -9.71 9.94 -3.56
CA ARG A 54 -9.45 11.37 -3.65
C ARG A 54 -9.29 11.83 -5.10
N ARG A 55 -8.59 11.03 -5.93
CA ARG A 55 -8.37 11.30 -7.36
C ARG A 55 -9.44 10.70 -8.28
N ARG A 56 -10.47 10.05 -7.75
CA ARG A 56 -11.55 9.38 -8.51
C ARG A 56 -11.04 8.28 -9.45
N LEU A 57 -9.92 7.65 -9.11
CA LEU A 57 -9.29 6.58 -9.90
C LEU A 57 -9.80 5.19 -9.55
N THR A 58 -10.51 5.02 -8.43
CA THR A 58 -11.01 3.74 -7.89
C THR A 58 -11.67 2.85 -8.96
N LYS A 59 -12.61 3.40 -9.74
CA LYS A 59 -13.29 2.63 -10.79
C LYS A 59 -12.34 2.16 -11.89
N LYS A 60 -11.44 3.04 -12.34
CA LYS A 60 -10.45 2.75 -13.39
C LYS A 60 -9.47 1.68 -12.92
N TYR A 61 -9.00 1.81 -11.68
CA TYR A 61 -8.13 0.85 -11.01
C TYR A 61 -8.70 -0.57 -11.01
N PHE A 62 -9.94 -0.74 -10.53
CA PHE A 62 -10.57 -2.05 -10.49
C PHE A 62 -10.85 -2.62 -11.88
N LEU A 63 -11.24 -1.78 -12.85
CA LEU A 63 -11.45 -2.22 -14.23
C LEU A 63 -10.19 -2.79 -14.87
N MET A 64 -9.01 -2.21 -14.58
CA MET A 64 -7.73 -2.71 -15.08
C MET A 64 -7.36 -4.10 -14.53
N ARG A 65 -8.00 -4.54 -13.44
CA ARG A 65 -7.69 -5.79 -12.74
C ARG A 65 -8.74 -6.86 -12.87
N LYS A 66 -9.93 -6.51 -13.37
CA LYS A 66 -10.90 -7.52 -13.75
C LYS A 66 -10.26 -8.40 -14.82
N PRO A 67 -10.20 -9.72 -14.63
CA PRO A 67 -9.76 -10.61 -15.69
C PRO A 67 -10.66 -10.36 -16.90
N LYS A 68 -10.06 -10.14 -18.07
CA LYS A 68 -10.78 -9.86 -19.33
C LYS A 68 -11.62 -11.05 -19.84
N TYR A 69 -11.67 -12.14 -19.07
CA TYR A 69 -12.36 -13.37 -19.39
C TYR A 69 -13.48 -13.59 -18.37
N SER A 70 -14.59 -12.90 -18.58
CA SER A 70 -15.91 -13.37 -18.17
C SER A 70 -16.72 -13.47 -19.45
N THR A 71 -16.55 -14.58 -20.16
CA THR A 71 -17.39 -14.98 -21.29
C THR A 71 -18.24 -16.15 -20.81
#